data_AF-A0A913ZZ94-F1
#
_entry.id   AF-A0A913ZZ94-F1
#
_cell.length_a   1.000
_cell.length_b   1.000
_cell.length_c   1.000
_cell.angle_alpha   90.00
_cell.angle_beta   90.00
_cell.angle_gamma   90.00
#
_symmetry.space_group_name_H-M   'P 1'
#
loop_
_entity.id
_entity.type
_entity.pdbx_description
1 polymer ?
#
loop_
_entity_poly.entity_id
_entity_poly.type
_entity_poly.pdbx_seq_one_letter_code
_entity_poly.pdbx_strand_id
1 'polypeptide(L)'
;MSAKPRWVPLESNPEVMTKYIHKIGVPEMWRFVDVLGLDDDLLGMIPKPVAALIVLFPKGDKIKSAEEEMCAKIEKEGQQVSDGVYFMKQTIGNACGTIGVLHAVLNNQNEADFKLAGILSEFAEKTKGMDGAERGAHLEGDVGICEAHSTSAQEGQTQAPPAEESVKPHFIALVHKDGSLYELDGCKPFPVNHGQTNIDSFLKDAAGVCKKIMALDPSELNFNIMALTGGEPLF
;
A
#
# COMPACT_ATOMS: atom_id res chain seq x y z
N MET A 1 26.38 -15.06 -2.09
CA MET A 1 25.23 -14.12 -2.05
C MET A 1 24.32 -14.62 -0.95
N SER A 2 24.07 -13.83 0.10
CA SER A 2 23.09 -14.20 1.13
C SER A 2 21.71 -14.30 0.49
N ALA A 3 20.91 -15.31 0.86
CA ALA A 3 19.52 -15.38 0.42
C ALA A 3 18.78 -14.12 0.90
N LYS A 4 18.00 -13.48 0.02
CA LYS A 4 17.18 -12.33 0.42
C LYS A 4 16.18 -12.76 1.49
N PRO A 5 15.97 -11.95 2.55
CA PRO A 5 14.98 -12.27 3.57
C PRO A 5 13.59 -12.43 2.92
N ARG A 6 12.82 -13.40 3.41
CA ARG A 6 11.43 -13.65 3.00
C ARG A 6 10.55 -13.64 4.23
N TRP A 7 9.42 -12.98 4.13
CA TRP A 7 8.41 -12.93 5.18
C TRP A 7 7.19 -13.80 4.83
N VAL A 8 6.31 -13.99 5.80
CA VAL A 8 5.03 -14.65 5.59
C VAL A 8 4.07 -13.63 4.94
N PRO A 9 3.37 -13.95 3.85
CA PRO A 9 2.47 -12.99 3.22
C PRO A 9 1.32 -12.62 4.17
N LEU A 10 0.97 -11.33 4.22
CA LEU A 10 -0.20 -10.85 4.96
C LEU A 10 -1.50 -11.20 4.22
N GLU A 11 -2.52 -11.60 4.97
CA GLU A 11 -3.88 -11.73 4.44
C GLU A 11 -4.46 -10.35 4.11
N SER A 12 -5.16 -10.22 2.98
CA SER A 12 -5.87 -9.00 2.59
C SER A 12 -7.18 -8.90 3.36
N ASN A 13 -7.06 -8.56 4.65
CA ASN A 13 -8.16 -8.57 5.60
C ASN A 13 -8.12 -7.28 6.45
N PRO A 14 -9.21 -6.49 6.49
CA PRO A 14 -9.24 -5.24 7.23
C PRO A 14 -8.94 -5.40 8.72
N GLU A 15 -9.37 -6.48 9.37
CA GLU A 15 -9.10 -6.72 10.79
C GLU A 15 -7.60 -6.94 11.04
N VAL A 16 -6.97 -7.77 10.21
CA VAL A 16 -5.52 -8.06 10.29
C VAL A 16 -4.72 -6.78 10.05
N MET A 17 -5.05 -6.04 8.98
CA MET A 17 -4.33 -4.81 8.63
C MET A 17 -4.57 -3.69 9.65
N THR A 18 -5.77 -3.58 10.23
CA THR A 18 -6.08 -2.59 11.28
C THR A 18 -5.28 -2.87 12.54
N LYS A 19 -5.29 -4.11 13.05
CA LYS A 19 -4.45 -4.48 14.20
C LYS A 19 -2.97 -4.23 13.94
N TYR A 20 -2.51 -4.51 12.71
CA TYR A 20 -1.13 -4.26 12.32
C TYR A 20 -0.76 -2.78 12.40
N ILE A 21 -1.57 -1.88 11.81
CA ILE A 21 -1.28 -0.43 11.84
C ILE A 21 -1.32 0.15 13.24
N HIS A 22 -2.23 -0.32 14.11
CA HIS A 22 -2.27 0.10 15.51
C HIS A 22 -1.02 -0.37 16.26
N LYS A 23 -0.58 -1.61 16.04
CA LYS A 23 0.63 -2.16 16.65
C LYS A 23 1.90 -1.37 16.27
N ILE A 24 1.99 -0.85 15.06
CA ILE A 24 3.13 -0.02 14.61
C ILE A 24 2.97 1.46 14.97
N GLY A 25 1.83 1.89 15.53
CA GLY A 25 1.64 3.22 16.10
C GLY A 25 0.84 4.21 15.26
N VAL A 26 -0.08 3.73 14.42
CA VAL A 26 -1.12 4.56 13.79
C VAL A 26 -2.26 4.80 14.80
N PRO A 27 -2.87 6.01 14.88
CA PRO A 27 -3.96 6.28 15.80
C PRO A 27 -5.19 5.39 15.60
N GLU A 28 -5.86 5.01 16.69
CA GLU A 28 -7.04 4.12 16.72
C GLU A 28 -8.23 4.61 15.87
N MET A 29 -8.32 5.92 15.63
CA MET A 29 -9.35 6.50 14.76
C MET A 29 -9.18 6.13 13.28
N TRP A 30 -8.03 5.57 12.89
CA TRP A 30 -7.75 5.09 11.55
C TRP A 30 -7.82 3.58 11.50
N ARG A 31 -8.50 3.06 10.49
CA ARG A 31 -8.69 1.62 10.28
C ARG A 31 -8.89 1.29 8.82
N PHE A 32 -8.59 0.05 8.48
CA PHE A 32 -8.95 -0.50 7.18
C PHE A 32 -10.42 -0.94 7.17
N VAL A 33 -11.06 -0.75 6.03
CA VAL A 33 -12.39 -1.30 5.71
C VAL A 33 -12.37 -1.90 4.31
N ASP A 34 -13.22 -2.88 4.05
CA ASP A 34 -13.38 -3.46 2.72
C ASP A 34 -13.99 -2.45 1.74
N VAL A 35 -13.52 -2.50 0.50
CA VAL A 35 -14.15 -1.84 -0.65
C VAL A 35 -14.92 -2.89 -1.44
N LEU A 36 -16.24 -2.94 -1.22
CA LEU A 36 -17.11 -3.98 -1.78
C LEU A 36 -17.34 -3.84 -3.29
N GLY A 37 -17.12 -2.65 -3.84
CA GLY A 37 -17.21 -2.37 -5.26
C GLY A 37 -16.75 -0.96 -5.60
N LEU A 38 -16.64 -0.68 -6.89
CA LEU A 38 -16.04 0.55 -7.43
C LEU A 38 -17.05 1.45 -8.16
N ASP A 39 -18.34 1.13 -8.10
CA ASP A 39 -19.42 2.04 -8.50
C ASP A 39 -19.71 3.11 -7.43
N ASP A 40 -20.36 4.19 -7.84
CA ASP A 40 -20.56 5.36 -6.98
C ASP A 40 -21.37 5.03 -5.71
N ASP A 41 -22.31 4.08 -5.78
CA ASP A 41 -23.15 3.69 -4.64
C ASP A 41 -22.33 2.93 -3.59
N LEU A 42 -21.57 1.92 -4.00
CA LEU A 42 -20.71 1.14 -3.09
C LEU A 42 -19.54 1.96 -2.53
N LEU A 43 -18.95 2.85 -3.34
CA LEU A 43 -17.93 3.79 -2.85
C LEU A 43 -18.52 4.78 -1.82
N GLY A 44 -19.79 5.15 -1.97
CA GLY A 44 -20.50 6.01 -1.04
C GLY A 44 -20.70 5.41 0.36
N MET A 45 -20.56 4.09 0.50
CA MET A 45 -20.67 3.39 1.79
C MET A 45 -19.37 3.45 2.61
N ILE A 46 -18.25 3.83 2.01
CA ILE A 46 -16.94 3.86 2.67
C ILE A 46 -16.89 5.05 3.64
N PRO A 47 -16.55 4.83 4.93
CA PRO A 47 -16.37 5.91 5.90
C PRO A 47 -15.34 6.95 5.43
N LYS A 48 -15.64 8.21 5.71
CA LYS A 48 -14.77 9.34 5.38
C LYS A 48 -14.14 9.93 6.65
N PRO A 49 -12.92 10.49 6.55
CA PRO A 49 -12.09 10.64 5.35
C PRO A 49 -11.43 9.33 4.89
N VAL A 50 -11.04 9.26 3.60
CA VAL A 50 -10.25 8.16 3.05
C VAL A 50 -8.84 8.65 2.74
N ALA A 51 -7.83 8.03 3.37
CA ALA A 51 -6.43 8.42 3.25
C ALA A 51 -5.65 7.63 2.17
N ALA A 52 -6.03 6.38 1.94
CA ALA A 52 -5.36 5.51 0.98
C ALA A 52 -6.26 4.34 0.55
N LEU A 53 -5.95 3.75 -0.61
CA LEU A 53 -6.42 2.41 -0.96
C LEU A 53 -5.24 1.43 -1.01
N ILE A 54 -5.43 0.25 -0.46
CA ILE A 54 -4.54 -0.90 -0.63
C ILE A 54 -5.21 -1.87 -1.60
N VAL A 55 -4.51 -2.22 -2.68
CA VAL A 55 -5.06 -3.06 -3.75
C VAL A 55 -4.21 -4.33 -3.83
N LEU A 56 -4.85 -5.48 -3.69
CA LEU A 56 -4.28 -6.80 -3.93
C LEU A 56 -4.75 -7.34 -5.28
N PHE A 57 -3.81 -7.78 -6.12
CA PHE A 57 -4.11 -8.48 -7.37
C PHE A 57 -2.95 -9.38 -7.79
N PRO A 58 -3.20 -10.47 -8.55
CA PRO A 58 -2.13 -11.28 -9.11
C PRO A 58 -1.45 -10.56 -10.26
N LYS A 59 -0.11 -10.56 -10.25
CA LYS A 59 0.68 -10.04 -11.38
C LYS A 59 0.83 -11.09 -12.48
N GLY A 60 -0.27 -11.34 -13.18
CA GLY A 60 -0.27 -12.12 -14.43
C GLY A 60 0.52 -11.44 -15.54
N ASP A 61 0.79 -12.17 -16.62
CA ASP A 61 1.67 -11.71 -17.70
C ASP A 61 1.15 -10.43 -18.37
N LYS A 62 -0.18 -10.32 -18.59
CA LYS A 62 -0.79 -9.12 -19.19
C LYS A 62 -0.54 -7.86 -18.36
N ILE A 63 -0.69 -7.95 -17.04
CA ILE A 63 -0.47 -6.83 -16.13
C ILE A 63 1.01 -6.48 -16.08
N LYS A 64 1.90 -7.48 -15.96
CA LYS A 64 3.36 -7.27 -15.99
C LYS A 64 3.82 -6.55 -17.26
N SER A 65 3.38 -7.01 -18.43
CA SER A 65 3.74 -6.37 -19.71
C SER A 65 3.25 -4.92 -19.76
N ALA A 66 2.02 -4.65 -19.32
CA ALA A 66 1.49 -3.29 -19.28
C ALA A 66 2.26 -2.38 -18.29
N GLU A 67 2.68 -2.92 -17.14
CA GLU A 67 3.51 -2.21 -16.16
C GLU A 67 4.90 -1.90 -16.72
N GLU A 68 5.54 -2.85 -17.40
CA GLU A 68 6.84 -2.68 -18.05
C GLU A 68 6.79 -1.61 -19.15
N GLU A 69 5.77 -1.67 -20.02
CA GLU A 69 5.55 -0.66 -21.06
C GLU A 69 5.32 0.74 -20.46
N MET A 70 4.52 0.82 -19.39
CA MET A 70 4.27 2.07 -18.69
C MET A 70 5.55 2.65 -18.07
N CYS A 71 6.34 1.82 -17.37
CA CYS A 71 7.59 2.26 -16.75
C CYS A 71 8.60 2.71 -17.82
N ALA A 72 8.77 1.95 -18.90
CA ALA A 72 9.67 2.32 -19.99
C ALA A 72 9.27 3.64 -20.67
N LYS A 73 7.96 3.88 -20.81
CA LYS A 73 7.45 5.15 -21.33
C LYS A 73 7.78 6.31 -20.38
N ILE A 74 7.56 6.13 -19.08
CA ILE A 74 7.86 7.14 -18.06
C ILE A 74 9.37 7.44 -17.99
N GLU A 75 10.23 6.44 -18.11
CA GLU A 75 11.69 6.64 -18.14
C GLU A 75 12.13 7.49 -19.33
N LYS A 76 11.44 7.33 -20.47
CA LYS A 76 11.74 8.07 -21.71
C LYS A 76 11.17 9.49 -21.71
N GLU A 77 9.92 9.64 -21.28
CA GLU A 77 9.15 10.90 -21.39
C GLU A 77 9.24 11.75 -20.12
N GLY A 78 9.61 11.15 -19.00
CA GLY A 78 9.56 11.74 -17.67
C GLY A 78 8.15 11.74 -17.07
N GLN A 79 8.09 11.98 -15.77
CA GLN A 79 6.86 12.30 -15.05
C GLN A 79 7.17 13.30 -13.94
N GLN A 80 6.14 13.94 -13.39
CA GLN A 80 6.28 14.79 -12.22
C GLN A 80 5.95 14.00 -10.95
N VAL A 81 6.90 13.92 -10.02
CA VAL A 81 6.69 13.30 -8.70
C VAL A 81 7.05 14.34 -7.65
N SER A 82 6.15 14.59 -6.70
CA SER A 82 6.45 15.51 -5.60
C SER A 82 7.55 14.93 -4.70
N ASP A 83 8.46 15.80 -4.24
CA ASP A 83 9.46 15.47 -3.21
C ASP A 83 8.82 15.04 -1.89
N GLY A 84 7.54 15.39 -1.67
CA GLY A 84 6.76 14.97 -0.52
C GLY A 84 6.34 13.50 -0.55
N VAL A 85 6.46 12.80 -1.69
CA VAL A 85 6.07 11.38 -1.81
C VAL A 85 7.05 10.49 -1.06
N TYR A 86 6.53 9.77 -0.07
CA TYR A 86 7.30 8.76 0.64
C TYR A 86 7.25 7.43 -0.11
N PHE A 87 8.33 7.09 -0.81
CA PHE A 87 8.47 5.84 -1.57
C PHE A 87 9.59 4.97 -1.00
N MET A 88 9.42 3.65 -1.11
CA MET A 88 10.42 2.64 -0.72
C MET A 88 10.35 1.43 -1.64
N LYS A 89 11.50 0.84 -1.93
CA LYS A 89 11.64 -0.36 -2.74
C LYS A 89 11.39 -1.61 -1.91
N GLN A 90 10.79 -2.61 -2.54
CA GLN A 90 10.68 -3.92 -1.96
C GLN A 90 11.97 -4.70 -2.16
N THR A 91 12.66 -4.96 -1.06
CA THR A 91 13.89 -5.76 -1.03
C THR A 91 13.72 -7.11 -0.34
N ILE A 92 12.62 -7.26 0.42
CA ILE A 92 12.21 -8.47 1.15
C ILE A 92 11.13 -9.21 0.37
N GLY A 93 11.27 -10.53 0.22
CA GLY A 93 10.24 -11.36 -0.40
C GLY A 93 8.95 -11.39 0.44
N ASN A 94 7.78 -11.33 -0.21
CA ASN A 94 6.45 -11.32 0.41
C ASN A 94 6.13 -10.13 1.33
N ALA A 95 7.01 -9.13 1.44
CA ALA A 95 6.77 -7.94 2.27
C ALA A 95 5.85 -6.89 1.61
N CYS A 96 5.25 -7.18 0.45
CA CYS A 96 4.42 -6.22 -0.29
C CYS A 96 3.25 -5.67 0.54
N GLY A 97 2.63 -6.49 1.40
CA GLY A 97 1.56 -6.03 2.29
C GLY A 97 2.05 -4.98 3.29
N THR A 98 3.19 -5.23 3.95
CA THR A 98 3.80 -4.25 4.85
C THR A 98 4.22 -2.99 4.11
N ILE A 99 4.86 -3.13 2.94
CA ILE A 99 5.31 -1.98 2.15
C ILE A 99 4.13 -1.13 1.69
N GLY A 100 3.05 -1.75 1.22
CA GLY A 100 1.82 -1.05 0.85
C GLY A 100 1.23 -0.29 2.05
N VAL A 101 1.16 -0.93 3.22
CA VAL A 101 0.73 -0.26 4.45
C VAL A 101 1.64 0.92 4.81
N LEU A 102 2.97 0.75 4.78
CA LEU A 102 3.92 1.82 5.06
C LEU A 102 3.79 2.98 4.06
N HIS A 103 3.60 2.68 2.78
CA HIS A 103 3.30 3.69 1.76
C HIS A 103 2.00 4.44 2.08
N ALA A 104 0.93 3.74 2.45
CA ALA A 104 -0.33 4.37 2.81
C ALA A 104 -0.20 5.30 4.03
N VAL A 105 0.41 4.84 5.12
CA VAL A 105 0.46 5.61 6.39
C VAL A 105 1.49 6.74 6.34
N LEU A 106 2.68 6.52 5.76
CA LEU A 106 3.75 7.53 5.75
C LEU A 106 3.48 8.67 4.77
N ASN A 107 2.68 8.46 3.72
CA ASN A 107 2.28 9.57 2.84
C ASN A 107 1.22 10.48 3.47
N ASN A 108 0.49 9.99 4.48
CA ASN A 108 -0.58 10.70 5.18
C ASN A 108 -0.16 11.30 6.54
N GLN A 109 1.10 11.11 6.98
CA GLN A 109 1.60 11.51 8.31
C GLN A 109 1.50 13.00 8.68
N ASN A 110 1.28 13.88 7.69
CA ASN A 110 1.16 15.33 7.91
C ASN A 110 -0.29 15.79 8.09
N GLU A 111 -1.26 14.91 7.90
CA GLU A 111 -2.66 15.20 8.18
C GLU A 111 -2.88 15.35 9.69
N ALA A 112 -3.72 16.31 10.11
CA ALA A 112 -3.86 16.71 11.51
C ALA A 112 -4.20 15.54 12.46
N ASP A 113 -4.97 14.58 11.93
CA ASP A 113 -5.47 13.41 12.64
C ASP A 113 -4.58 12.17 12.47
N PHE A 114 -3.46 12.26 11.76
CA PHE A 114 -2.56 11.15 11.42
C PHE A 114 -1.24 11.21 12.19
N LYS A 115 -1.31 11.49 13.49
CA LYS A 115 -0.12 11.61 14.35
C LYS A 115 0.48 10.24 14.66
N LEU A 116 1.54 9.89 13.94
CA LEU A 116 2.29 8.66 14.13
C LEU A 116 2.96 8.63 15.52
N ALA A 117 3.01 7.44 16.11
CA ALA A 117 3.68 7.17 17.37
C ALA A 117 4.54 5.90 17.29
N GLY A 118 5.34 5.66 18.33
CA GLY A 118 6.09 4.41 18.49
C GLY A 118 6.96 4.05 17.29
N ILE A 119 6.90 2.77 16.90
CA ILE A 119 7.72 2.15 15.85
C ILE A 119 7.69 2.98 14.56
N LEU A 120 6.51 3.37 14.10
CA LEU A 120 6.35 4.06 12.83
C LEU A 120 6.89 5.50 12.86
N SER A 121 6.75 6.20 13.98
CA SER A 121 7.35 7.54 14.14
C SER A 121 8.88 7.50 14.13
N GLU A 122 9.47 6.50 14.79
CA GLU A 122 10.93 6.31 14.78
C GLU A 122 11.44 5.91 13.39
N PHE A 123 10.73 5.02 12.71
CA PHE A 123 11.06 4.60 11.36
C PHE A 123 11.01 5.78 10.39
N ALA A 124 9.95 6.60 10.43
CA ALA A 124 9.80 7.79 9.60
C ALA A 124 10.96 8.78 9.79
N GLU A 125 11.35 9.07 11.04
CA GLU A 125 12.45 9.98 11.34
C GLU A 125 13.80 9.44 10.87
N LYS A 126 14.09 8.15 11.10
CA LYS A 126 15.35 7.52 10.66
C LYS A 126 15.50 7.49 9.13
N THR A 127 14.39 7.44 8.40
CA THR A 127 14.35 7.22 6.95
C THR A 127 13.98 8.45 6.13
N LYS A 128 13.74 9.59 6.78
CA LYS A 128 13.30 10.85 6.15
C LYS A 128 14.20 11.30 5.00
N GLY A 129 15.52 11.21 5.18
CA GLY A 129 16.52 11.62 4.19
C GLY A 129 16.99 10.52 3.24
N MET A 130 16.45 9.30 3.36
CA MET A 130 16.85 8.15 2.55
C MET A 130 16.10 8.10 1.22
N ASP A 131 16.76 7.56 0.19
CA ASP A 131 16.09 7.21 -1.06
C ASP A 131 15.23 5.94 -0.93
N GLY A 132 14.54 5.57 -2.01
CA GLY A 132 13.65 4.40 -2.00
C GLY A 132 14.37 3.08 -1.74
N ALA A 133 15.59 2.90 -2.24
CA ALA A 133 16.37 1.68 -2.05
C ALA A 133 16.94 1.61 -0.62
N GLU A 134 17.45 2.72 -0.10
CA GLU A 134 17.93 2.86 1.27
C GLU A 134 16.81 2.60 2.29
N ARG A 135 15.59 3.12 2.05
CA ARG A 135 14.41 2.82 2.87
C ARG A 135 14.05 1.34 2.89
N GLY A 136 14.13 0.68 1.74
CA GLY A 136 13.90 -0.76 1.62
C GLY A 136 14.95 -1.56 2.41
N ALA A 137 16.23 -1.20 2.27
CA ALA A 137 17.31 -1.83 3.03
C ALA A 137 17.19 -1.55 4.54
N HIS A 138 16.73 -0.37 4.95
CA HIS A 138 16.48 -0.06 6.36
C HIS A 138 15.38 -0.95 6.95
N LEU A 139 14.31 -1.19 6.19
CA LEU A 139 13.22 -2.08 6.58
C LEU A 139 13.69 -3.53 6.85
N GLU A 140 14.71 -4.03 6.14
CA GLU A 140 15.28 -5.36 6.38
C GLU A 140 15.84 -5.52 7.81
N GLY A 141 16.33 -4.43 8.41
CA GLY A 141 16.88 -4.41 9.75
C GLY A 141 15.92 -3.93 10.84
N ASP A 142 14.70 -3.51 10.48
CA ASP A 142 13.74 -2.98 11.46
C ASP A 142 13.01 -4.11 12.20
N VAL A 143 13.50 -4.41 13.41
CA VAL A 143 12.96 -5.48 14.26
C VAL A 143 11.51 -5.19 14.67
N GLY A 144 11.16 -3.94 14.95
CA GLY A 144 9.82 -3.57 15.42
C GLY A 144 8.75 -3.82 14.36
N ILE A 145 9.01 -3.37 13.12
CA ILE A 145 8.09 -3.61 12.00
C ILE A 145 8.05 -5.10 11.65
N CYS A 146 9.19 -5.79 11.65
CA CYS A 146 9.30 -7.22 11.37
C CYS A 146 8.51 -8.09 12.38
N GLU A 147 8.62 -7.80 13.69
CA GLU A 147 7.87 -8.51 14.73
C GLU A 147 6.38 -8.23 14.66
N ALA A 148 5.99 -6.97 14.40
CA ALA A 148 4.61 -6.60 14.19
C ALA A 148 4.01 -7.34 12.99
N HIS A 149 4.73 -7.37 11.87
CA HIS A 149 4.35 -8.10 10.66
C HIS A 149 4.21 -9.60 10.96
N SER A 150 5.22 -10.21 11.57
CA SER A 150 5.25 -11.65 11.84
C SER A 150 4.08 -12.08 12.73
N THR A 151 3.66 -11.24 13.67
CA THR A 151 2.47 -11.51 14.49
C THR A 151 1.20 -11.47 13.65
N SER A 152 1.01 -10.39 12.88
CA SER A 152 -0.19 -10.19 12.07
C SER A 152 -0.31 -11.21 10.93
N ALA A 153 0.80 -11.70 10.39
CA ALA A 153 0.81 -12.73 9.34
C ALA A 153 0.36 -14.12 9.83
N GLN A 154 0.25 -14.34 11.14
CA GLN A 154 -0.34 -15.56 11.73
C GLN A 154 -1.83 -15.39 12.06
N GLU A 155 -2.38 -14.19 11.87
CA GLU A 155 -3.80 -13.92 12.02
C GLU A 155 -4.54 -14.07 10.68
N GLY A 156 -5.84 -13.79 10.67
CA GLY A 156 -6.70 -13.90 9.51
C GLY A 156 -7.59 -15.13 9.58
N GLN A 157 -8.34 -15.34 8.51
CA GLN A 157 -9.31 -16.43 8.39
C GLN A 157 -8.71 -17.65 7.67
N THR A 158 -7.55 -17.47 7.04
CA THR A 158 -6.84 -18.51 6.29
C THR A 158 -5.57 -18.96 7.02
N GLN A 159 -5.14 -20.19 6.75
CA GLN A 159 -3.84 -20.66 7.25
C GLN A 159 -2.72 -20.01 6.44
N ALA A 160 -1.80 -19.33 7.12
CA ALA A 160 -0.65 -18.71 6.49
C ALA A 160 0.25 -19.77 5.80
N PRO A 161 0.65 -19.55 4.53
CA PRO A 161 1.58 -20.45 3.86
C PRO A 161 3.00 -20.30 4.41
N PRO A 162 3.90 -21.27 4.16
CA PRO A 162 5.32 -21.11 4.45
C PRO A 162 5.92 -19.88 3.75
N ALA A 163 6.90 -19.23 4.37
CA ALA A 163 7.53 -18.01 3.83
C ALA A 163 8.22 -18.25 2.47
N GLU A 164 8.68 -19.47 2.22
CA GLU A 164 9.35 -19.90 0.99
C GLU A 164 8.39 -20.10 -0.18
N GLU A 165 7.08 -20.23 0.08
CA GLU A 165 6.09 -20.46 -0.95
C GLU A 165 5.93 -19.24 -1.86
N SER A 166 5.89 -19.49 -3.17
CA SER A 166 5.72 -18.44 -4.17
C SER A 166 4.26 -17.99 -4.22
N VAL A 167 3.96 -16.84 -3.62
CA VAL A 167 2.64 -16.22 -3.77
C VAL A 167 2.55 -15.41 -5.06
N LYS A 168 1.41 -15.53 -5.73
CA LYS A 168 1.10 -14.78 -6.97
C LYS A 168 0.51 -13.37 -6.71
N PRO A 169 -0.33 -13.17 -5.69
CA PRO A 169 -0.89 -11.86 -5.39
C PRO A 169 0.16 -10.84 -4.95
N HIS A 170 -0.05 -9.58 -5.30
CA HIS A 170 0.82 -8.46 -4.98
C HIS A 170 0.02 -7.26 -4.49
N PHE A 171 0.51 -6.59 -3.46
CA PHE A 171 -0.08 -5.39 -2.91
C PHE A 171 0.55 -4.12 -3.49
N ILE A 172 -0.28 -3.13 -3.79
CA ILE A 172 0.13 -1.74 -4.06
C ILE A 172 -0.66 -0.78 -3.17
N ALA A 173 -0.16 0.44 -3.01
CA ALA A 173 -0.89 1.53 -2.36
C ALA A 173 -1.25 2.63 -3.38
N LEU A 174 -2.45 3.16 -3.28
CA LEU A 174 -2.88 4.39 -3.95
C LEU A 174 -3.04 5.49 -2.90
N VAL A 175 -2.41 6.65 -3.10
CA VAL A 175 -2.44 7.77 -2.15
C VAL A 175 -2.64 9.10 -2.85
N HIS A 176 -3.33 10.03 -2.19
CA HIS A 176 -3.31 11.45 -2.57
C HIS A 176 -2.13 12.13 -1.88
N LYS A 177 -1.24 12.74 -2.65
CA LYS A 177 -0.13 13.53 -2.11
C LYS A 177 0.08 14.77 -2.97
N ASP A 178 0.12 15.93 -2.32
CA ASP A 178 0.42 17.22 -2.95
C ASP A 178 -0.39 17.49 -4.24
N GLY A 179 -1.69 17.17 -4.20
CA GLY A 179 -2.63 17.40 -5.30
C GLY A 179 -2.60 16.36 -6.43
N SER A 180 -1.86 15.25 -6.26
CA SER A 180 -1.78 14.18 -7.26
C SER A 180 -2.08 12.81 -6.67
N LEU A 181 -2.60 11.92 -7.51
CA LEU A 181 -2.83 10.51 -7.21
C LEU A 181 -1.57 9.72 -7.55
N TYR A 182 -0.99 9.06 -6.57
CA TYR A 182 0.19 8.21 -6.75
C TYR A 182 -0.13 6.76 -6.52
N GLU A 183 0.36 5.91 -7.42
CA GLU A 183 0.51 4.49 -7.20
C GLU A 183 1.93 4.19 -6.70
N LEU A 184 1.98 3.51 -5.56
CA LEU A 184 3.21 3.15 -4.87
C LEU A 184 3.32 1.63 -4.84
N ASP A 185 4.27 1.13 -5.62
CA ASP A 185 4.62 -0.28 -5.72
C ASP A 185 6.13 -0.44 -5.52
N GLY A 186 6.54 -1.08 -4.43
CA GLY A 186 7.97 -1.28 -4.12
C GLY A 186 8.73 -2.11 -5.17
N CYS A 187 8.03 -2.89 -6.00
CA CYS A 187 8.63 -3.62 -7.11
C CYS A 187 8.95 -2.70 -8.30
N LYS A 188 8.23 -1.59 -8.50
CA LYS A 188 8.48 -0.61 -9.57
C LYS A 188 9.70 0.26 -9.28
N PRO A 189 10.39 0.79 -10.30
CA PRO A 189 11.56 1.65 -10.10
C PRO A 189 11.23 2.97 -9.37
N PHE A 190 10.00 3.47 -9.51
CA PHE A 190 9.56 4.76 -8.98
C PHE A 190 8.04 4.76 -8.70
N PRO A 191 7.53 5.74 -7.91
CA PRO A 191 6.10 6.06 -7.85
C PRO A 191 5.52 6.34 -9.23
N VAL A 192 4.25 6.01 -9.45
CA VAL A 192 3.56 6.32 -10.70
C VAL A 192 2.51 7.39 -10.45
N ASN A 193 2.66 8.55 -11.08
CA ASN A 193 1.68 9.62 -11.02
C ASN A 193 0.52 9.36 -11.99
N HIS A 194 -0.70 9.24 -11.47
CA HIS A 194 -1.94 9.02 -12.23
C HIS A 194 -2.71 10.30 -12.56
N GLY A 195 -2.16 11.46 -12.21
CA GLY A 195 -2.72 12.78 -12.49
C GLY A 195 -3.23 13.50 -11.24
N GLN A 196 -3.88 14.63 -11.46
CA GLN A 196 -4.39 15.48 -10.39
C GLN A 196 -5.56 14.81 -9.65
N THR A 197 -5.59 15.01 -8.33
CA THR A 197 -6.71 14.62 -7.47
C THR A 197 -6.78 15.57 -6.29
N ASN A 198 -7.78 15.42 -5.43
CA ASN A 198 -7.88 16.12 -4.16
C ASN A 198 -8.58 15.22 -3.14
N ILE A 199 -8.70 15.69 -1.89
CA ILE A 199 -9.30 14.92 -0.78
C ILE A 199 -10.73 14.44 -1.12
N ASP A 200 -11.53 15.24 -1.84
CA ASP A 200 -12.92 14.91 -2.17
C ASP A 200 -13.04 13.93 -3.34
N SER A 201 -12.15 14.03 -4.34
CA SER A 201 -12.17 13.19 -5.55
C SER A 201 -11.31 11.94 -5.46
N PHE A 202 -10.36 11.88 -4.51
CA PHE A 202 -9.35 10.83 -4.37
C PHE A 202 -9.92 9.42 -4.47
N LEU A 203 -10.97 9.12 -3.69
CA LEU A 203 -11.56 7.78 -3.69
C LEU A 203 -12.06 7.35 -5.08
N LYS A 204 -12.71 8.28 -5.80
CA LYS A 204 -13.25 8.02 -7.14
C LYS A 204 -12.14 7.89 -8.18
N ASP A 205 -11.12 8.75 -8.09
CA ASP A 205 -9.98 8.75 -9.00
C ASP A 205 -9.14 7.47 -8.82
N ALA A 206 -8.89 7.07 -7.57
CA ALA A 206 -8.21 5.83 -7.21
C ALA A 206 -9.00 4.59 -7.65
N ALA A 207 -10.34 4.58 -7.47
CA ALA A 207 -11.20 3.54 -8.02
C ALA A 207 -11.10 3.45 -9.55
N GLY A 208 -10.92 4.60 -10.24
CA GLY A 208 -10.64 4.65 -11.67
C GLY A 208 -9.33 3.95 -12.05
N VAL A 209 -8.27 4.09 -11.25
CA VAL A 209 -7.01 3.35 -11.43
C VAL A 209 -7.22 1.86 -11.22
N CYS A 210 -7.93 1.43 -10.17
CA CYS A 210 -8.26 0.03 -9.95
C CYS A 210 -9.01 -0.60 -11.13
N LYS A 211 -10.01 0.11 -11.68
CA LYS A 211 -10.75 -0.35 -12.87
C LYS A 211 -9.85 -0.50 -14.09
N LYS A 212 -8.86 0.38 -14.29
CA LYS A 212 -7.88 0.25 -15.38
C LYS A 212 -7.02 -0.99 -15.20
N ILE A 213 -6.56 -1.29 -13.98
CA ILE A 213 -5.79 -2.50 -13.68
C ILE A 213 -6.64 -3.75 -13.96
N MET A 214 -7.88 -3.79 -13.48
CA MET A 214 -8.81 -4.90 -13.74
C MET A 214 -9.08 -5.10 -15.24
N ALA A 215 -9.17 -4.02 -16.02
CA ALA A 215 -9.39 -4.09 -17.46
C ALA A 215 -8.20 -4.67 -18.25
N LEU A 216 -6.99 -4.73 -17.67
CA LEU A 216 -5.83 -5.36 -18.30
C LEU A 216 -5.99 -6.89 -18.38
N ASP A 217 -6.71 -7.49 -17.43
CA ASP A 217 -7.06 -8.91 -17.49
C ASP A 217 -8.52 -9.16 -17.06
N PRO A 218 -9.49 -9.03 -17.98
CA PRO A 218 -10.91 -9.18 -17.67
C PRO A 218 -11.33 -10.57 -17.18
N SER A 219 -10.47 -11.58 -17.33
CA SER A 219 -10.71 -12.93 -16.82
C SER A 219 -10.22 -13.14 -15.38
N GLU A 220 -9.43 -12.21 -14.85
CA GLU A 220 -8.95 -12.27 -13.48
C GLU A 220 -10.02 -11.77 -12.52
N LEU A 221 -10.28 -12.55 -11.47
CA LEU A 221 -11.28 -12.24 -10.44
C LEU A 221 -10.65 -12.03 -9.06
N ASN A 222 -9.37 -12.39 -8.88
CA ASN A 222 -8.68 -12.34 -7.61
C ASN A 222 -8.19 -10.91 -7.31
N PHE A 223 -9.13 -10.00 -7.10
CA PHE A 223 -8.86 -8.65 -6.62
C PHE A 223 -9.43 -8.49 -5.20
N ASN A 224 -8.70 -7.81 -4.34
CA ASN A 224 -9.22 -7.30 -3.07
C ASN A 224 -8.75 -5.86 -2.89
N ILE A 225 -9.62 -5.00 -2.38
CA ILE A 225 -9.32 -3.59 -2.15
C ILE A 225 -9.78 -3.23 -0.75
N MET A 226 -8.90 -2.57 0.00
CA MET A 226 -9.22 -2.00 1.30
C MET A 226 -8.96 -0.51 1.31
N ALA A 227 -9.79 0.25 2.03
CA ALA A 227 -9.63 1.67 2.22
C ALA A 227 -9.11 1.94 3.64
N LEU A 228 -8.07 2.77 3.76
CA LEU A 228 -7.65 3.33 5.05
C LEU A 228 -8.53 4.55 5.34
N THR A 229 -9.40 4.42 6.34
CA THR A 229 -10.42 5.41 6.67
C THR A 229 -10.22 5.97 8.07
N GLY A 230 -10.51 7.25 8.24
CA GLY A 230 -10.50 7.92 9.53
C GLY A 230 -11.92 8.19 10.05
N GLY A 231 -12.02 8.63 11.29
CA GLY A 231 -13.27 9.07 11.91
C GLY A 231 -13.68 8.20 13.09
N GLU A 232 -14.69 8.64 13.85
CA GLU A 232 -15.21 7.83 14.96
C GLU A 232 -15.80 6.52 14.42
N PRO A 233 -15.65 5.41 15.18
CA PRO A 233 -16.37 4.19 14.88
C PRO A 233 -17.86 4.50 14.70
N LEU A 234 -18.41 4.14 13.55
CA LEU A 234 -19.84 3.91 13.43
C LEU A 234 -20.17 2.76 14.39
N PHE A 235 -20.54 3.12 15.63
CA PHE A 235 -20.88 2.30 16.79
C PHE A 235 -19.71 1.74 17.61
#